data_AF-A0A7S0LR69-F1
#
_entry.id   AF-A0A7S0LR69-F1
#
_cell.length_a   1.000
_cell.length_b   1.000
_cell.length_c   1.000
_cell.angle_alpha   90.00
_cell.angle_beta   90.00
_cell.angle_gamma   90.00
#
_symmetry.space_group_name_H-M   'P 1'
#
loop_
_entity.id
_entity.type
_entity.pdbx_description
1 polymer ?
#
loop_
_entity_poly.entity_id
_entity_poly.type
_entity_poly.pdbx_seq_one_letter_code
_entity_poly.pdbx_strand_id
1 'polypeptide(L)'
;GGNEVGMGRLVHLDPTIAELKPSGNADFVALSDTGCYRSCDHLLLSSVSNWGGSAFEMAAHVLYGSGCPAEADYCAALSRVGCSLADLEKAVLAAACAQPAGAVDGVYPDRAMSIDGLAFEPHHRKLYDQLWSLAAGVS
;
A
#
# COMPACT_ATOMS: atom_id res chain seq x y z
N GLY A 1 5.56 3.64 -8.99
CA GLY A 1 6.30 3.52 -10.27
C GLY A 1 6.33 4.83 -11.05
N GLY A 2 5.33 5.70 -10.91
CA GLY A 2 5.18 6.90 -11.73
C GLY A 2 4.27 6.72 -12.95
N ASN A 3 4.02 5.46 -13.30
CA ASN A 3 3.16 5.04 -14.40
C ASN A 3 1.71 4.71 -13.94
N GLU A 4 1.40 4.90 -12.67
CA GLU A 4 0.06 4.64 -12.13
C GLU A 4 -0.91 5.80 -12.38
N VAL A 5 -2.20 5.49 -12.47
CA VAL A 5 -3.27 6.49 -12.59
C VAL A 5 -3.21 7.46 -11.42
N GLY A 6 -3.29 8.76 -11.70
CA GLY A 6 -3.20 9.84 -10.73
C GLY A 6 -1.86 10.55 -10.72
N MET A 7 -0.78 9.91 -11.19
CA MET A 7 0.57 10.50 -11.21
C MET A 7 0.67 11.77 -12.06
N GLY A 8 -0.21 11.97 -13.04
CA GLY A 8 -0.31 13.19 -13.83
C GLY A 8 -0.57 14.44 -12.99
N ARG A 9 -1.14 14.28 -11.79
CA ARG A 9 -1.31 15.39 -10.83
C ARG A 9 0.03 16.03 -10.46
N LEU A 10 1.08 15.23 -10.23
CA LEU A 10 2.39 15.77 -9.87
C LEU A 10 3.00 16.57 -11.01
N VAL A 11 2.92 16.05 -12.23
CA VAL A 11 3.44 16.73 -13.42
C VAL A 11 2.70 18.05 -13.67
N HIS A 12 1.39 18.10 -13.43
CA HIS A 12 0.62 19.34 -13.53
C HIS A 12 0.95 20.37 -12.44
N LEU A 13 1.33 19.91 -11.24
CA LEU A 13 1.74 20.79 -10.14
C LEU A 13 3.16 21.30 -10.32
N ASP A 14 4.07 20.44 -10.77
CA ASP A 14 5.47 20.75 -11.01
C ASP A 14 6.01 19.92 -12.20
N PRO A 15 6.19 20.53 -13.38
CA PRO A 15 6.72 19.85 -14.55
C PRO A 15 8.13 19.28 -14.36
N THR A 16 8.91 19.79 -13.41
CA THR A 16 10.28 19.28 -13.17
C THR A 16 10.28 17.85 -12.61
N ILE A 17 9.17 17.44 -11.97
CA ILE A 17 8.99 16.07 -11.49
C ILE A 17 9.01 15.07 -12.64
N ALA A 18 8.57 15.47 -13.85
CA ALA A 18 8.60 14.59 -15.02
C ALA A 18 10.02 14.11 -15.35
N GLU A 19 11.03 14.90 -15.04
CA GLU A 19 12.44 14.60 -15.36
C GLU A 19 13.18 13.90 -14.21
N LEU A 20 12.52 13.70 -13.05
CA LEU A 20 13.15 13.02 -11.92
C LEU A 20 13.30 11.53 -12.20
N LYS A 21 14.53 11.04 -12.03
CA LYS A 21 14.89 9.62 -12.06
C LYS A 21 15.64 9.27 -10.77
N PRO A 22 15.29 8.18 -10.07
CA PRO A 22 16.09 7.66 -8.97
C PRO A 22 17.55 7.45 -9.39
N SER A 23 18.49 8.08 -8.69
CA SER A 23 19.92 7.90 -8.95
C SER A 23 20.36 6.50 -8.51
N GLY A 24 21.17 5.82 -9.32
CA GLY A 24 21.84 4.58 -8.93
C GLY A 24 21.13 3.28 -9.36
N ASN A 25 20.01 3.35 -10.09
CA ASN A 25 19.43 2.18 -10.74
C ASN A 25 19.12 2.50 -12.22
N ALA A 26 19.72 1.74 -13.14
CA ALA A 26 19.58 1.96 -14.57
C ALA A 26 18.17 1.63 -15.08
N ASP A 27 17.45 0.74 -14.39
CA ASP A 27 16.12 0.24 -14.78
C ASP A 27 15.01 1.26 -14.53
N PHE A 28 15.26 2.26 -13.68
CA PHE A 28 14.33 3.37 -13.51
C PHE A 28 14.54 4.41 -14.60
N VAL A 29 13.45 4.85 -15.22
CA VAL A 29 13.46 5.91 -16.24
C VAL A 29 12.72 7.13 -15.71
N ALA A 30 12.81 8.26 -16.43
CA ALA A 30 12.09 9.45 -16.03
C ALA A 30 10.57 9.23 -16.17
N LEU A 31 9.79 10.01 -15.42
CA LEU A 31 8.34 10.06 -15.57
C LEU A 31 7.93 10.52 -16.97
N SER A 32 8.75 11.34 -17.63
CA SER A 32 8.56 11.75 -19.02
C SER A 32 8.61 10.59 -20.03
N ASP A 33 9.29 9.50 -19.69
CA ASP A 33 9.45 8.33 -20.57
C ASP A 33 8.28 7.33 -20.45
N THR A 34 7.79 7.10 -19.23
CA THR A 34 6.84 6.01 -18.93
C THR A 34 5.68 6.41 -18.03
N GLY A 35 5.65 7.66 -17.58
CA GLY A 35 4.69 8.14 -16.61
C GLY A 35 3.27 8.20 -17.15
N CYS A 36 2.31 8.09 -16.24
CA CYS A 36 0.91 8.24 -16.56
C CYS A 36 0.46 9.68 -16.30
N TYR A 37 0.11 10.39 -17.35
CA TYR A 37 -0.32 11.80 -17.28
C TYR A 37 -1.80 11.98 -16.91
N ARG A 38 -2.52 10.88 -16.62
CA ARG A 38 -3.89 10.98 -16.10
C ARG A 38 -3.84 11.48 -14.67
N SER A 39 -4.48 12.63 -14.43
CA SER A 39 -4.55 13.28 -13.13
C SER A 39 -5.71 12.76 -12.28
N CYS A 40 -5.70 13.10 -10.99
CA CYS A 40 -6.78 12.90 -10.03
C CYS A 40 -6.92 14.12 -9.11
N ASP A 41 -8.02 14.20 -8.35
CA ASP A 41 -8.29 15.29 -7.39
C ASP A 41 -7.44 15.19 -6.13
N HIS A 42 -7.15 13.97 -5.69
CA HIS A 42 -6.29 13.68 -4.54
C HIS A 42 -5.38 12.51 -4.88
N LEU A 43 -4.09 12.66 -4.60
CA LEU A 43 -3.06 11.66 -4.87
C LEU A 43 -2.40 11.24 -3.55
N LEU A 44 -2.31 9.94 -3.33
CA LEU A 44 -1.50 9.34 -2.27
C LEU A 44 -0.23 8.77 -2.90
N LEU A 45 0.92 9.06 -2.30
CA LEU A 45 2.22 8.53 -2.70
C LEU A 45 2.80 7.70 -1.57
N SER A 46 3.29 6.52 -1.90
CA SER A 46 4.00 5.63 -0.98
C SER A 46 5.04 4.80 -1.74
N SER A 47 6.00 4.23 -1.00
CA SER A 47 7.02 3.35 -1.58
C SER A 47 6.45 2.02 -2.09
N VAL A 48 5.39 1.53 -1.45
CA VAL A 48 4.56 0.40 -1.89
C VAL A 48 3.10 0.86 -1.80
N SER A 49 2.34 0.74 -2.88
CA SER A 49 0.97 1.29 -2.95
C SER A 49 0.03 0.69 -1.89
N ASN A 50 0.18 -0.59 -1.57
CA ASN A 50 -0.59 -1.26 -0.51
C ASN A 50 -0.41 -0.57 0.85
N TRP A 51 0.81 -0.17 1.20
CA TRP A 51 1.07 0.54 2.45
C TRP A 51 0.38 1.89 2.52
N GLY A 52 0.34 2.63 1.39
CA GLY A 52 -0.38 3.89 1.28
C GLY A 52 -1.89 3.70 1.45
N GLY A 53 -2.44 2.64 0.86
CA GLY A 53 -3.84 2.25 1.03
C GLY A 53 -4.20 1.94 2.49
N SER A 54 -3.45 1.05 3.14
CA SER A 54 -3.69 0.69 4.53
C SER A 54 -3.49 1.89 5.47
N ALA A 55 -2.50 2.76 5.22
CA ALA A 55 -2.30 3.97 6.02
C ALA A 55 -3.47 4.94 5.88
N PHE A 56 -3.99 5.12 4.67
CA PHE A 56 -5.18 5.95 4.43
C PHE A 56 -6.41 5.40 5.13
N GLU A 57 -6.61 4.08 5.06
CA GLU A 57 -7.70 3.40 5.76
C GLU A 57 -7.60 3.56 7.28
N MET A 58 -6.42 3.35 7.86
CA MET A 58 -6.19 3.55 9.30
C MET A 58 -6.39 5.01 9.73
N ALA A 59 -5.96 5.97 8.91
CA ALA A 59 -6.22 7.38 9.18
C ALA A 59 -7.72 7.68 9.17
N ALA A 60 -8.47 7.13 8.20
CA ALA A 60 -9.92 7.27 8.17
C ALA A 60 -10.59 6.61 9.38
N HIS A 61 -10.11 5.44 9.80
CA HIS A 61 -10.58 4.75 11.00
C HIS A 61 -10.38 5.60 12.26
N VAL A 62 -9.20 6.21 12.45
CA VAL A 62 -8.95 7.09 13.60
C VAL A 62 -9.84 8.33 13.59
N LEU A 63 -10.03 8.96 12.44
CA LEU A 63 -10.78 10.21 12.32
C LEU A 63 -12.29 10.02 12.42
N TYR A 64 -12.81 8.90 11.93
CA TYR A 64 -14.26 8.70 11.74
C TYR A 64 -14.81 7.43 12.41
N GLY A 65 -13.95 6.58 12.98
CA GLY A 65 -14.34 5.28 13.54
C GLY A 65 -15.22 5.36 14.78
N SER A 66 -15.19 6.47 15.53
CA SER A 66 -15.98 6.66 16.75
C SER A 66 -17.50 6.65 16.53
N GLY A 67 -17.96 6.80 15.29
CA GLY A 67 -19.38 6.71 14.92
C GLY A 67 -19.82 5.35 14.38
N CYS A 68 -18.89 4.42 14.17
CA CYS A 68 -19.18 3.11 13.59
C CYS A 68 -19.69 2.15 14.68
N PRO A 69 -20.82 1.43 14.48
CA PRO A 69 -21.20 0.34 15.37
C PRO A 69 -20.06 -0.66 15.50
N ALA A 70 -19.82 -1.18 16.71
CA ALA A 70 -18.71 -2.10 16.96
C ALA A 70 -18.80 -3.39 16.10
N GLU A 71 -19.99 -3.76 15.64
CA GLU A 71 -20.22 -4.88 14.71
C GLU A 71 -19.78 -4.58 13.27
N ALA A 72 -19.72 -3.30 12.89
CA ALA A 72 -19.26 -2.85 11.58
C ALA A 72 -17.78 -2.40 11.59
N ASP A 73 -17.16 -2.30 12.76
CA ASP A 73 -15.73 -2.06 12.92
C ASP A 73 -14.93 -3.36 12.81
N TYR A 74 -14.33 -3.58 11.65
CA TYR A 74 -13.49 -4.76 11.42
C TYR A 74 -12.22 -4.75 12.28
N CYS A 75 -11.70 -3.57 12.67
CA CYS A 75 -10.51 -3.49 13.52
C CYS A 75 -10.81 -4.04 14.92
N ALA A 76 -11.97 -3.68 15.46
CA ALA A 76 -12.50 -4.29 16.68
C ALA A 76 -12.78 -5.79 16.50
N ALA A 77 -13.32 -6.21 15.35
CA ALA A 77 -13.58 -7.62 15.07
C ALA A 77 -12.31 -8.47 15.06
N LEU A 78 -11.26 -8.02 14.36
CA LEU A 78 -9.94 -8.66 14.34
C LEU A 78 -9.34 -8.74 15.75
N SER A 79 -9.41 -7.64 16.52
CA SER A 79 -8.89 -7.60 17.89
C SER A 79 -9.56 -8.65 18.81
N ARG A 80 -10.88 -8.86 18.68
CA ARG A 80 -11.62 -9.86 19.49
C ARG A 80 -11.16 -11.30 19.24
N VAL A 81 -10.67 -11.60 18.03
CA VAL A 81 -10.16 -12.93 17.68
C VAL A 81 -8.64 -13.03 17.80
N GLY A 82 -7.98 -12.00 18.34
CA GLY A 82 -6.53 -11.98 18.52
C GLY A 82 -5.74 -11.85 17.22
N CYS A 83 -6.34 -11.26 16.17
CA CYS A 83 -5.69 -10.97 14.91
C CYS A 83 -5.36 -9.49 14.78
N SER A 84 -4.26 -9.20 14.09
CA SER A 84 -3.84 -7.85 13.72
C SER A 84 -4.19 -7.55 12.24
N LEU A 85 -4.02 -6.29 11.82
CA LEU A 85 -4.03 -5.94 10.39
C LEU A 85 -3.00 -6.73 9.59
N ALA A 86 -1.81 -6.98 10.16
CA ALA A 86 -0.79 -7.78 9.49
C ALA A 86 -1.29 -9.21 9.21
N ASP A 87 -2.05 -9.82 10.13
CA ASP A 87 -2.61 -11.16 9.92
C ASP A 87 -3.66 -11.16 8.80
N LEU A 88 -4.52 -10.13 8.76
CA LEU A 88 -5.48 -9.95 7.68
C LEU A 88 -4.79 -9.77 6.33
N GLU A 89 -3.83 -8.85 6.23
CA GLU A 89 -3.08 -8.58 5.01
C GLU A 89 -2.31 -9.82 4.51
N LYS A 90 -1.76 -10.63 5.43
CA LYS A 90 -1.12 -11.90 5.09
C LYS A 90 -2.11 -12.89 4.49
N ALA A 91 -3.30 -12.99 5.07
CA ALA A 91 -4.35 -13.87 4.57
C ALA A 91 -4.85 -13.42 3.19
N VAL A 92 -5.01 -12.11 2.99
CA VAL A 92 -5.37 -11.51 1.69
C VAL A 92 -4.30 -11.81 0.64
N LEU A 93 -3.02 -11.60 0.96
CA LEU A 93 -1.91 -11.91 0.04
C LEU A 93 -1.89 -13.41 -0.32
N ALA A 94 -2.04 -14.30 0.67
CA ALA A 94 -2.10 -15.73 0.42
C ALA A 94 -3.26 -16.11 -0.51
N ALA A 95 -4.44 -15.50 -0.32
CA ALA A 95 -5.60 -15.72 -1.17
C ALA A 95 -5.38 -15.17 -2.59
N ALA A 96 -4.73 -14.02 -2.75
CA ALA A 96 -4.42 -13.43 -4.05
C ALA A 96 -3.40 -14.28 -4.84
N CYS A 97 -2.40 -14.85 -4.17
CA CYS A 97 -1.43 -15.75 -4.78
C CYS A 97 -1.98 -17.16 -5.07
N ALA A 98 -3.08 -17.54 -4.43
CA ALA A 98 -3.67 -18.86 -4.63
C ALA A 98 -4.25 -19.00 -6.04
N GLN A 99 -4.23 -20.23 -6.56
CA GLN A 99 -4.89 -20.57 -7.82
C GLN A 99 -6.42 -20.51 -7.62
N PRO A 100 -7.18 -20.04 -8.64
CA PRO A 100 -6.75 -19.74 -10.01
C PRO A 100 -6.29 -18.29 -10.23
N ALA A 101 -6.34 -17.42 -9.21
CA ALA A 101 -5.97 -16.00 -9.38
C ALA A 101 -4.48 -15.84 -9.70
N GLY A 102 -3.62 -16.56 -8.95
CA GLY A 102 -2.21 -16.71 -9.27
C GLY A 102 -1.46 -15.39 -9.35
N ALA A 103 -1.84 -14.39 -8.54
CA ALA A 103 -1.12 -13.12 -8.51
C ALA A 103 0.34 -13.35 -8.07
N VAL A 104 1.25 -12.63 -8.70
CA VAL A 104 2.70 -12.74 -8.47
C VAL A 104 3.27 -11.39 -8.09
N ASP A 105 4.46 -11.41 -7.50
CA ASP A 105 5.24 -10.22 -7.23
C ASP A 105 5.67 -9.53 -8.54
N GLY A 106 5.51 -8.21 -8.61
CA GLY A 106 5.80 -7.43 -9.81
C GLY A 106 7.30 -7.25 -10.13
N VAL A 107 8.19 -7.52 -9.18
CA VAL A 107 9.65 -7.44 -9.32
C VAL A 107 10.26 -8.84 -9.46
N TYR A 108 9.81 -9.81 -8.65
CA TYR A 108 10.31 -11.18 -8.65
C TYR A 108 9.16 -12.20 -8.75
N PRO A 109 8.64 -12.51 -9.94
CA PRO A 109 7.43 -13.33 -10.11
C PRO A 109 7.47 -14.72 -9.43
N ASP A 110 8.66 -15.31 -9.32
CA ASP A 110 8.86 -16.63 -8.69
C ASP A 110 8.93 -16.56 -7.14
N ARG A 111 8.96 -15.36 -6.57
CA ARG A 111 8.99 -15.16 -5.13
C ARG A 111 7.57 -15.22 -4.58
N ALA A 112 7.28 -16.28 -3.84
CA ALA A 112 6.00 -16.42 -3.14
C ALA A 112 5.88 -15.43 -1.98
N MET A 113 4.64 -15.00 -1.70
CA MET A 113 4.31 -14.18 -0.53
C MET A 113 5.15 -12.89 -0.44
N SER A 114 5.35 -12.21 -1.56
CA SER A 114 6.04 -10.93 -1.64
C SER A 114 5.29 -9.92 -2.51
N ILE A 115 5.55 -8.65 -2.26
CA ILE A 115 5.02 -7.50 -3.01
C ILE A 115 6.19 -6.54 -3.24
N ASP A 116 6.31 -6.00 -4.46
CA ASP A 116 7.39 -5.08 -4.86
C ASP A 116 8.80 -5.58 -4.49
N GLY A 117 9.00 -6.90 -4.60
CA GLY A 117 10.25 -7.58 -4.29
C GLY A 117 10.56 -7.71 -2.80
N LEU A 118 9.63 -7.36 -1.91
CA LEU A 118 9.78 -7.50 -0.46
C LEU A 118 8.95 -8.67 0.06
N ALA A 119 9.59 -9.60 0.76
CA ALA A 119 8.87 -10.69 1.42
C ALA A 119 7.92 -10.14 2.49
N PHE A 120 6.74 -10.75 2.66
CA PHE A 120 5.76 -10.33 3.65
C PHE A 120 6.38 -10.20 5.05
N GLU A 121 7.15 -11.22 5.45
CA GLU A 121 7.97 -11.21 6.66
C GLU A 121 9.43 -10.87 6.33
N PRO A 122 10.08 -9.92 7.04
CA PRO A 122 9.53 -9.07 8.10
C PRO A 122 8.90 -7.76 7.59
N HIS A 123 9.01 -7.46 6.29
CA HIS A 123 8.87 -6.10 5.79
C HIS A 123 7.44 -5.55 5.87
N HIS A 124 6.47 -6.28 5.31
CA HIS A 124 5.07 -5.86 5.29
C HIS A 124 4.45 -5.97 6.68
N ARG A 125 4.68 -7.10 7.38
CA ARG A 125 4.20 -7.28 8.76
C ARG A 125 4.59 -6.11 9.64
N LYS A 126 5.89 -5.74 9.67
CA LYS A 126 6.38 -4.67 10.55
C LYS A 126 5.64 -3.36 10.32
N LEU A 127 5.37 -2.99 9.07
CA LEU A 127 4.65 -1.76 8.77
C LEU A 127 3.18 -1.85 9.18
N TYR A 128 2.51 -2.96 8.89
CA TYR A 128 1.11 -3.14 9.27
C TYR A 128 0.91 -3.18 10.78
N ASP A 129 1.82 -3.83 11.52
CA ASP A 129 1.82 -3.83 12.99
C ASP A 129 2.01 -2.40 13.54
N GLN A 130 2.86 -1.57 12.91
CA GLN A 130 3.04 -0.17 13.28
C GLN A 130 1.78 0.67 13.01
N LEU A 131 1.19 0.55 11.83
CA LEU A 131 -0.05 1.24 11.48
C LEU A 131 -1.19 0.86 12.45
N TRP A 132 -1.32 -0.43 12.74
CA TRP A 132 -2.31 -0.95 13.68
C TRP A 132 -2.14 -0.37 15.09
N SER A 133 -0.91 -0.35 15.59
CA SER A 133 -0.60 0.21 16.92
C SER A 133 -0.94 1.69 17.00
N LEU A 134 -0.64 2.46 15.95
CA LEU A 134 -0.97 3.89 15.86
C LEU A 134 -2.50 4.11 15.81
N ALA A 135 -3.24 3.25 15.10
CA ALA A 135 -4.69 3.37 14.97
C ALA A 135 -5.45 2.93 16.23
N ALA A 136 -5.00 1.86 16.87
CA ALA A 136 -5.65 1.31 18.07
C ALA A 136 -5.38 2.12 19.35
N GLY A 137 -4.52 3.15 19.29
CA GLY A 137 -4.17 4.00 20.45
C GLY A 137 -3.43 3.24 21.56
N VAL A 138 -2.84 2.08 21.25
CA VAL A 138 -2.11 1.25 22.21
C VAL A 138 -0.65 1.69 22.21
N SER A 139 -0.32 2.64 23.09
CA SER A 139 1.05 2.91 23.54
C SER A 139 1.35 2.15 24.83
#